data_AF-A0A952A0J1-F1
#
_entry.id   AF-A0A952A0J1-F1
#
_cell.length_a   1.000
_cell.length_b   1.000
_cell.length_c   1.000
_cell.angle_alpha   90.00
_cell.angle_beta   90.00
_cell.angle_gamma   90.00
#
_symmetry.space_group_name_H-M   'P 1'
#
loop_
_entity.id
_entity.type
_entity.pdbx_description
1 polymer ?
#
loop_
_entity_poly.entity_id
_entity_poly.type
_entity_poly.pdbx_seq_one_letter_code
_entity_poly.pdbx_strand_id
1 'polypeptide(L)'
;MAAHLLLPIIYSLIFFHRFPGWLPFVLFIVGTFLGFLLLFLDRFVHAFYLYPNTEFNTLVRELWKKGDYVGAIRALSQAEILQEKLLTRSVLFLIVYLFLTIFVITSTGSVVGIGLMLGMGLHYTYDFWRYSRNPSRFSKQYLWQLKRTLTDREIRVFVLAWTVLFTVLTIAVLI
;
A
#
# COMPACT_ATOMS: atom_id res chain seq x y z
N MET A 1 -0.18 -4.74 -13.47
CA MET A 1 0.98 -4.24 -12.68
C MET A 1 1.34 -2.80 -13.06
N ALA A 2 1.76 -2.51 -14.30
CA ALA A 2 2.12 -1.14 -14.71
C ALA A 2 0.97 -0.12 -14.58
N ALA A 3 -0.26 -0.52 -14.92
CA ALA A 3 -1.44 0.34 -14.79
C ALA A 3 -1.72 0.79 -13.34
N HIS A 4 -1.31 0.02 -12.33
CA HIS A 4 -1.54 0.38 -10.92
C HIS A 4 -0.51 1.38 -10.40
N LEU A 5 0.64 1.51 -11.07
CA LEU A 5 1.64 2.55 -10.76
C LEU A 5 1.19 3.94 -11.25
N LEU A 6 0.26 4.00 -12.19
CA LEU A 6 -0.38 5.26 -12.62
C LEU A 6 -1.45 5.73 -11.64
N LEU A 7 -1.98 4.84 -10.81
CA LEU A 7 -3.04 5.11 -9.85
C LEU A 7 -2.69 6.27 -8.88
N PRO A 8 -1.52 6.34 -8.23
CA PRO A 8 -1.14 7.50 -7.42
C PRO A 8 -1.07 8.82 -8.20
N ILE A 9 -0.67 8.77 -9.48
CA ILE A 9 -0.60 9.96 -10.34
C ILE A 9 -2.02 10.46 -10.65
N ILE A 10 -2.90 9.56 -11.11
CA ILE A 10 -4.29 9.87 -11.44
C ILE A 10 -5.04 10.38 -10.20
N TYR A 11 -4.84 9.73 -9.05
CA TYR A 11 -5.43 10.15 -7.78
C TYR A 11 -4.96 11.56 -7.37
N SER A 12 -3.69 11.87 -7.58
CA SER A 12 -3.15 13.18 -7.22
C SER A 12 -3.81 14.32 -8.01
N LEU A 13 -4.27 14.09 -9.24
CA LEU A 13 -4.94 15.11 -10.07
C LEU A 13 -6.19 15.71 -9.39
N ILE A 14 -6.85 14.96 -8.50
CA ILE A 14 -8.03 15.44 -7.74
C ILE A 14 -7.66 16.65 -6.87
N PHE A 15 -6.41 16.75 -6.42
CA PHE A 15 -5.93 17.80 -5.53
C PHE A 15 -5.34 19.00 -6.27
N PHE A 16 -5.39 19.04 -7.61
CA PHE A 16 -4.75 20.09 -8.39
C PHE A 16 -5.16 21.50 -7.95
N HIS A 17 -6.46 21.72 -7.67
CA HIS A 17 -7.00 23.01 -7.25
C HIS A 17 -6.68 23.40 -5.80
N ARG A 18 -6.21 22.45 -4.97
CA ARG A 18 -5.95 22.68 -3.55
C ARG A 18 -4.63 23.40 -3.29
N PHE A 19 -3.68 23.27 -4.21
CA PHE A 19 -2.34 23.80 -4.04
C PHE A 19 -2.22 25.18 -4.72
N PRO A 20 -1.64 26.18 -4.04
CA PRO A 20 -1.51 27.54 -4.57
C PRO A 20 -0.50 27.66 -5.73
N GLY A 21 0.24 26.58 -6.06
CA GLY A 21 1.23 26.58 -7.12
C GLY A 21 1.70 25.17 -7.51
N TRP A 22 2.50 25.10 -8.58
CA TRP A 22 2.95 23.83 -9.16
C TRP A 22 3.95 23.06 -8.30
N LEU A 23 4.85 23.76 -7.58
CA LEU A 23 5.88 23.10 -6.78
C LEU A 23 5.28 22.29 -5.60
N PRO A 24 4.38 22.84 -4.76
CA PRO A 24 3.68 22.06 -3.74
C PRO A 24 2.91 20.87 -4.35
N PHE A 25 2.27 21.06 -5.50
CA PHE A 25 1.56 19.98 -6.17
C PHE A 25 2.49 18.85 -6.64
N VAL A 26 3.64 19.18 -7.22
CA VAL A 26 4.65 18.18 -7.61
C VAL A 26 5.19 17.46 -6.37
N LEU A 27 5.48 18.19 -5.29
CA LEU A 27 5.92 17.59 -4.02
C LEU A 27 4.85 16.65 -3.43
N PHE A 28 3.57 16.99 -3.56
CA PHE A 28 2.47 16.13 -3.16
C PHE A 28 2.41 14.84 -4.00
N ILE A 29 2.56 14.95 -5.33
CA ILE A 29 2.61 13.79 -6.23
C ILE A 29 3.78 12.88 -5.85
N VAL A 30 4.97 13.45 -5.61
CA VAL A 30 6.15 12.71 -5.18
C VAL A 30 5.87 12.00 -3.85
N GLY A 31 5.30 12.69 -2.87
CA GLY A 31 4.88 12.08 -1.61
C GLY A 31 3.93 10.91 -1.83
N THR A 32 2.87 11.11 -2.61
CA THR A 32 1.86 10.09 -2.93
C THR A 32 2.46 8.88 -3.62
N PHE A 33 3.34 9.10 -4.58
CA PHE A 33 4.04 8.03 -5.28
C PHE A 33 4.96 7.24 -4.33
N LEU A 34 5.74 7.93 -3.50
CA LEU A 34 6.62 7.30 -2.51
C LEU A 34 5.83 6.48 -1.48
N GLY A 35 4.73 7.02 -0.95
CA GLY A 35 3.86 6.29 -0.03
C GLY A 35 3.26 5.03 -0.65
N PHE A 36 2.80 5.14 -1.90
CA PHE A 36 2.29 3.99 -2.64
C PHE A 36 3.37 2.92 -2.87
N LEU A 37 4.61 3.34 -3.16
CA LEU A 37 5.76 2.46 -3.38
C LEU A 37 6.28 1.82 -2.09
N LEU A 38 6.16 2.50 -0.94
CA LEU A 38 6.66 2.01 0.35
C LEU A 38 6.03 0.66 0.72
N LEU A 39 4.74 0.47 0.48
CA LEU A 39 4.07 -0.82 0.69
C LEU A 39 4.50 -1.92 -0.29
N PHE A 40 4.98 -1.52 -1.46
CA PHE A 40 5.58 -2.46 -2.41
C PHE A 40 6.99 -2.90 -1.96
N LEU A 41 7.75 -1.99 -1.34
CA LEU A 41 9.10 -2.27 -0.85
C LEU A 41 9.12 -3.34 0.25
N ASP A 42 8.07 -3.44 1.07
CA ASP A 42 7.94 -4.49 2.09
C ASP A 42 8.05 -5.90 1.49
N ARG A 43 7.58 -6.09 0.25
CA ARG A 43 7.72 -7.38 -0.47
C ARG A 43 9.15 -7.66 -0.89
N PHE A 44 9.90 -6.63 -1.26
CA PHE A 44 11.33 -6.77 -1.52
C PHE A 44 12.07 -7.16 -0.24
N VAL A 45 11.78 -6.49 0.87
CA VAL A 45 12.37 -6.85 2.18
C VAL A 45 12.03 -8.30 2.53
N HIS A 46 10.78 -8.71 2.33
CA HIS A 46 10.36 -10.09 2.59
C HIS A 46 11.10 -11.12 1.71
N ALA A 47 11.22 -10.85 0.40
CA ALA A 47 11.88 -11.77 -0.53
C ALA A 47 13.39 -11.84 -0.36
N PHE A 48 14.05 -10.71 -0.05
CA PHE A 48 15.50 -10.65 0.04
C PHE A 48 16.03 -10.92 1.45
N TYR A 49 15.29 -10.65 2.51
CA TYR A 49 15.80 -10.73 3.88
C TYR A 49 15.03 -11.71 4.78
N LEU A 50 13.70 -11.73 4.75
CA LEU A 50 12.91 -12.52 5.72
C LEU A 50 12.86 -14.02 5.40
N TYR A 51 12.65 -14.39 4.13
CA TYR A 51 12.56 -15.80 3.72
C TYR A 51 13.38 -16.10 2.47
N PRO A 52 14.71 -15.90 2.48
CA PRO A 52 15.54 -16.00 1.29
C PRO A 52 15.61 -17.40 0.66
N ASN A 53 15.21 -18.45 1.39
CA ASN A 53 15.43 -19.85 1.02
C ASN A 53 14.22 -20.53 0.37
N THR A 54 13.15 -19.80 0.06
CA THR A 54 12.04 -20.37 -0.72
C THR A 54 12.43 -20.42 -2.19
N GLU A 55 12.00 -21.46 -2.92
CA GLU A 55 12.34 -21.65 -4.35
C GLU A 55 12.07 -20.39 -5.19
N PHE A 56 10.97 -19.69 -4.92
CA PHE A 56 10.63 -18.42 -5.58
C PHE A 56 11.57 -17.26 -5.23
N ASN A 57 12.01 -17.14 -3.97
CA ASN A 57 12.90 -16.05 -3.57
C ASN A 57 14.33 -16.29 -4.08
N THR A 58 14.74 -17.56 -4.24
CA THR A 58 15.97 -17.94 -4.95
C THR A 58 15.91 -17.51 -6.42
N LEU A 59 14.80 -17.80 -7.12
CA LEU A 59 14.58 -17.36 -8.50
C LEU A 59 14.63 -15.83 -8.65
N VAL A 60 13.94 -15.09 -7.76
CA VAL A 60 13.97 -13.61 -7.77
C VAL A 60 15.40 -13.08 -7.58
N ARG A 61 16.16 -13.66 -6.64
CA ARG A 61 17.56 -13.28 -6.40
C ARG A 61 18.48 -13.61 -7.57
N GLU A 62 18.28 -14.74 -8.23
CA GLU A 62 19.05 -15.11 -9.41
C GLU A 62 18.78 -14.17 -10.59
N LEU A 63 17.52 -13.85 -10.86
CA LEU A 63 17.14 -12.88 -11.90
C LEU A 63 17.71 -11.50 -11.60
N TRP A 64 17.67 -11.08 -10.34
CA TRP A 64 18.28 -9.82 -9.89
C TRP A 64 19.80 -9.81 -10.09
N LYS A 65 20.51 -10.87 -9.69
CA LYS A 65 21.96 -11.01 -9.88
C LYS A 65 22.36 -11.03 -11.35
N LYS A 66 21.51 -11.57 -12.22
CA LYS A 66 21.70 -11.60 -13.69
C LYS A 66 21.38 -10.26 -14.37
N GLY A 67 20.92 -9.25 -13.62
CA GLY A 67 20.54 -7.94 -14.16
C GLY A 67 19.15 -7.91 -14.83
N ASP A 68 18.39 -9.01 -14.78
CA ASP A 68 17.02 -9.05 -15.28
C ASP A 68 16.03 -8.53 -14.22
N TYR A 69 16.05 -7.21 -14.04
CA TYR A 69 15.19 -6.54 -13.06
C TYR A 69 13.70 -6.68 -13.39
N VAL A 70 13.35 -6.73 -14.68
CA VAL A 70 11.95 -6.90 -15.11
C VAL A 70 11.46 -8.31 -14.79
N GLY A 71 12.27 -9.32 -15.09
CA GLY A 71 12.01 -10.71 -14.70
C GLY A 71 11.91 -10.86 -13.19
N ALA A 72 12.81 -10.26 -12.43
CA ALA A 72 12.78 -10.28 -10.96
C ALA A 72 11.49 -9.67 -10.38
N ILE A 73 11.05 -8.52 -10.91
CA ILE A 73 9.79 -7.88 -10.50
C ILE A 73 8.58 -8.76 -10.86
N ARG A 74 8.58 -9.39 -12.03
CA ARG A 74 7.50 -10.32 -12.44
C ARG A 74 7.48 -11.55 -11.54
N ALA A 75 8.61 -12.16 -11.26
CA ALA A 75 8.72 -13.31 -10.36
C ALA A 75 8.26 -12.95 -8.93
N LEU A 76 8.63 -11.77 -8.43
CA LEU A 76 8.17 -11.27 -7.13
C LEU A 76 6.65 -11.09 -7.10
N SER A 77 6.05 -10.63 -8.21
CA SER A 77 4.61 -10.48 -8.35
C SER A 77 3.85 -11.80 -8.38
N GLN A 78 4.46 -12.86 -8.91
CA GLN A 78 3.88 -14.20 -8.92
C GLN A 78 4.00 -14.86 -7.53
N ALA A 79 5.11 -14.60 -6.83
CA ALA A 79 5.32 -15.01 -5.45
C ALA A 79 4.40 -14.30 -4.45
N GLU A 80 3.70 -13.23 -4.85
CA GLU A 80 2.76 -12.45 -4.03
C GLU A 80 1.74 -13.34 -3.28
N ILE A 81 1.30 -14.42 -3.89
CA ILE A 81 0.30 -15.34 -3.30
C ILE A 81 0.90 -16.13 -2.13
N LEU A 82 2.21 -16.34 -2.13
CA LEU A 82 2.96 -17.13 -1.15
C LEU A 82 3.58 -16.27 -0.04
N GLN A 83 3.64 -14.94 -0.22
CA GLN A 83 4.15 -14.00 0.78
C GLN A 83 3.08 -13.74 1.85
N GLU A 84 3.11 -14.54 2.91
CA GLU A 84 2.30 -14.35 4.12
C GLU A 84 3.06 -13.48 5.14
N LYS A 85 2.33 -12.77 6.01
CA LYS A 85 2.90 -12.03 7.16
C LYS A 85 3.84 -10.85 6.83
N LEU A 86 3.48 -10.04 5.84
CA LEU A 86 4.15 -8.77 5.55
C LEU A 86 3.98 -7.76 6.71
N LEU A 87 5.04 -7.00 7.03
CA LEU A 87 5.08 -6.10 8.18
C LEU A 87 4.10 -4.94 8.03
N THR A 88 4.11 -4.32 6.86
CA THR A 88 3.25 -3.18 6.52
C THR A 88 1.79 -3.59 6.35
N ARG A 89 1.49 -4.88 6.31
CA ARG A 89 0.12 -5.41 6.19
C ARG A 89 -0.42 -5.92 7.52
N SER A 90 0.32 -5.79 8.60
CA SER A 90 -0.13 -6.20 9.93
C SER A 90 -1.23 -5.27 10.48
N VAL A 91 -2.10 -5.81 11.34
CA VAL A 91 -3.14 -5.02 12.03
C VAL A 91 -2.51 -3.92 12.87
N LEU A 92 -1.41 -4.22 13.56
CA LEU A 92 -0.67 -3.23 14.34
C LEU A 92 -0.18 -2.07 13.45
N PHE A 93 0.35 -2.38 12.27
CA PHE A 93 0.82 -1.35 11.34
C PHE A 93 -0.35 -0.48 10.84
N LEU A 94 -1.50 -1.07 10.53
CA LEU A 94 -2.69 -0.31 10.12
C LEU A 94 -3.17 0.66 11.21
N ILE A 95 -3.12 0.25 12.48
CA ILE A 95 -3.46 1.11 13.62
C ILE A 95 -2.48 2.27 13.73
N VAL A 96 -1.17 2.00 13.70
CA VAL A 96 -0.13 3.04 13.76
C VAL A 96 -0.24 3.98 12.57
N TYR A 97 -0.43 3.44 11.37
CA TYR A 97 -0.66 4.20 10.15
C TYR A 97 -1.84 5.16 10.30
N LEU A 98 -2.96 4.71 10.88
CA LEU A 98 -4.13 5.55 11.07
C LEU A 98 -3.84 6.76 11.96
N PHE A 99 -3.25 6.54 13.14
CA PHE A 99 -2.89 7.63 14.05
C PHE A 99 -1.88 8.59 13.42
N LEU A 100 -0.86 8.06 12.75
CA LEU A 100 0.15 8.86 12.09
C LEU A 100 -0.43 9.67 10.93
N THR A 101 -1.37 9.09 10.17
CA THR A 101 -2.03 9.78 9.06
C THR A 101 -2.86 10.96 9.55
N ILE A 102 -3.65 10.75 10.61
CA ILE A 102 -4.44 11.83 11.23
C ILE A 102 -3.50 12.94 11.72
N PHE A 103 -2.43 12.58 12.44
CA PHE A 103 -1.44 13.55 12.92
C PHE A 103 -0.79 14.34 11.78
N VAL A 104 -0.33 13.64 10.73
CA VAL A 104 0.34 14.28 9.58
C VAL A 104 -0.60 15.25 8.86
N ILE A 105 -1.82 14.82 8.58
CA ILE A 105 -2.83 15.64 7.88
C ILE A 105 -3.21 16.88 8.69
N THR A 106 -3.39 16.73 10.00
CA THR A 106 -3.91 17.82 10.85
C THR A 106 -2.85 18.74 11.40
N SER A 107 -1.62 18.25 11.63
CA SER A 107 -0.66 18.93 12.51
C SER A 107 0.66 19.31 11.86
N THR A 108 1.08 18.67 10.75
CA THR A 108 2.44 18.87 10.22
C THR A 108 2.55 19.97 9.19
N GLY A 109 1.48 20.26 8.44
CA GLY A 109 1.52 21.15 7.27
C GLY A 109 2.43 20.65 6.12
N SER A 110 3.00 19.44 6.23
CA SER A 110 3.94 18.91 5.25
C SER A 110 3.22 18.33 4.05
N VAL A 111 3.33 18.99 2.89
CA VAL A 111 2.70 18.55 1.64
C VAL A 111 3.18 17.17 1.21
N VAL A 112 4.49 16.90 1.34
CA VAL A 112 5.07 15.59 1.01
C VAL A 112 4.58 14.54 2.00
N GLY A 113 4.53 14.85 3.30
CA GLY A 113 4.06 13.93 4.33
C GLY A 113 2.59 13.54 4.12
N ILE A 114 1.74 14.52 3.81
CA ILE A 114 0.33 14.30 3.50
C ILE A 114 0.19 13.41 2.26
N GLY A 115 0.94 13.72 1.19
CA GLY A 115 0.99 12.89 0.00
C GLY A 115 1.38 11.44 0.34
N LEU A 116 2.45 11.26 1.11
CA LEU A 116 2.93 9.94 1.53
C LEU A 116 1.86 9.13 2.27
N MET A 117 1.20 9.74 3.26
CA MET A 117 0.16 9.05 4.03
C MET A 117 -1.05 8.69 3.16
N LEU A 118 -1.49 9.60 2.28
CA LEU A 118 -2.58 9.32 1.34
C LEU A 118 -2.20 8.28 0.29
N GLY A 119 -0.96 8.27 -0.19
CA GLY A 119 -0.43 7.28 -1.13
C GLY A 119 -0.42 5.86 -0.55
N MET A 120 -0.03 5.72 0.72
CA MET A 120 -0.15 4.45 1.45
C MET A 120 -1.62 4.03 1.59
N GLY A 121 -2.51 4.95 1.98
CA GLY A 121 -3.95 4.70 2.13
C GLY A 121 -4.61 4.26 0.83
N LEU A 122 -4.19 4.86 -0.27
CA LEU A 122 -4.63 4.51 -1.62
C LEU A 122 -4.21 3.09 -2.01
N HIS A 123 -2.97 2.71 -1.72
CA HIS A 123 -2.49 1.34 -1.94
C HIS A 123 -3.28 0.34 -1.09
N TYR A 124 -3.50 0.62 0.21
CA TYR A 124 -4.33 -0.24 1.05
C TYR A 124 -5.75 -0.38 0.52
N THR A 125 -6.38 0.72 0.12
CA THR A 125 -7.74 0.71 -0.42
C THR A 125 -7.81 -0.15 -1.68
N TYR A 126 -6.88 0.04 -2.61
CA TYR A 126 -6.78 -0.77 -3.82
C TYR A 126 -6.63 -2.26 -3.48
N ASP A 127 -5.70 -2.60 -2.58
CA ASP A 127 -5.44 -3.98 -2.20
C ASP A 127 -6.63 -4.61 -1.46
N PHE A 128 -7.27 -3.89 -0.55
CA PHE A 128 -8.44 -4.38 0.17
C PHE A 128 -9.57 -4.72 -0.78
N TRP A 129 -9.85 -3.86 -1.76
CA TRP A 129 -10.84 -4.18 -2.80
C TRP A 129 -10.42 -5.39 -3.64
N ARG A 130 -9.15 -5.48 -4.06
CA ARG A 130 -8.62 -6.61 -4.83
C ARG A 130 -8.72 -7.93 -4.07
N TYR A 131 -8.41 -7.93 -2.78
CA TYR A 131 -8.38 -9.14 -1.93
C TYR A 131 -9.71 -9.47 -1.29
N SER A 132 -10.66 -8.53 -1.19
CA SER A 132 -11.99 -8.76 -0.59
C SER A 132 -12.78 -9.90 -1.24
N ARG A 133 -12.49 -10.20 -2.51
CA ARG A 133 -13.12 -11.30 -3.26
C ARG A 133 -12.62 -12.69 -2.82
N ASN A 134 -11.52 -12.76 -2.06
CA ASN A 134 -10.90 -14.00 -1.62
C ASN A 134 -10.62 -13.97 -0.10
N PRO A 135 -11.59 -14.40 0.74
CA PRO A 135 -11.54 -14.29 2.20
C PRO A 135 -10.30 -14.93 2.85
N SER A 136 -9.92 -16.10 2.35
CA SER A 136 -8.75 -16.84 2.81
C SER A 136 -7.46 -16.07 2.57
N ARG A 137 -7.32 -15.43 1.40
CA ARG A 137 -6.14 -14.63 1.03
C ARG A 137 -6.09 -13.34 1.83
N PHE A 138 -7.23 -12.66 2.00
CA PHE A 138 -7.31 -11.43 2.78
C PHE A 138 -6.86 -11.67 4.22
N SER A 139 -7.39 -12.72 4.86
CA SER A 139 -7.06 -13.05 6.25
C SER A 139 -5.58 -13.39 6.41
N LYS A 140 -4.99 -14.14 5.48
CA LYS A 140 -3.56 -14.52 5.51
C LYS A 140 -2.60 -13.35 5.27
N GLN A 141 -2.97 -12.37 4.44
CA GLN A 141 -2.09 -11.25 4.13
C GLN A 141 -2.19 -10.09 5.11
N TYR A 142 -3.42 -9.73 5.53
CA TYR A 142 -3.67 -8.52 6.32
C TYR A 142 -4.08 -8.76 7.76
N LEU A 143 -4.73 -9.90 8.03
CA LEU A 143 -5.28 -10.20 9.34
C LEU A 143 -4.63 -11.44 9.95
N TRP A 144 -3.40 -11.77 9.56
CA TRP A 144 -2.71 -12.98 10.04
C TRP A 144 -2.46 -12.97 11.56
N GLN A 145 -2.45 -11.77 12.16
CA GLN A 145 -2.36 -11.58 13.62
C GLN A 145 -3.68 -11.95 14.32
N LEU A 146 -4.81 -11.84 13.63
CA LEU A 146 -6.09 -12.35 14.11
C LEU A 146 -6.09 -13.86 13.85
N LYS A 147 -6.00 -14.67 14.92
CA LYS A 147 -6.01 -16.14 14.87
C LYS A 147 -7.36 -16.75 14.45
N ARG A 148 -8.16 -16.00 13.69
CA ARG A 148 -9.53 -16.34 13.28
C ARG A 148 -9.73 -15.97 11.80
N THR A 149 -10.43 -16.82 11.08
CA THR A 149 -10.90 -16.53 9.73
C THR A 149 -12.11 -15.60 9.77
N LEU A 150 -12.07 -14.51 9.00
CA LEU A 150 -13.22 -13.64 8.84
C LEU A 150 -14.19 -14.18 7.79
N THR A 151 -15.47 -13.94 8.01
CA THR A 151 -16.52 -14.22 7.02
C THR A 151 -16.50 -13.17 5.90
N ASP A 152 -17.04 -13.51 4.74
CA ASP A 152 -17.15 -12.60 3.59
C ASP A 152 -17.86 -11.29 3.94
N ARG A 153 -18.86 -11.38 4.83
CA ARG A 153 -19.60 -10.21 5.30
C ARG A 153 -18.72 -9.29 6.14
N GLU A 154 -17.94 -9.84 7.06
CA GLU A 154 -17.01 -9.07 7.90
C GLU A 154 -15.92 -8.41 7.07
N ILE A 155 -15.37 -9.11 6.06
CA ILE A 155 -14.37 -8.55 5.15
C ILE A 155 -14.98 -7.41 4.34
N ARG A 156 -16.19 -7.58 3.78
CA ARG A 156 -16.87 -6.49 3.04
C ARG A 156 -17.12 -5.27 3.92
N VAL A 157 -17.57 -5.48 5.16
CA VAL A 157 -17.77 -4.40 6.13
C VAL A 157 -16.45 -3.71 6.46
N PHE A 158 -15.37 -4.46 6.66
CA PHE A 158 -14.04 -3.90 6.90
C PHE A 158 -13.54 -3.05 5.72
N VAL A 159 -13.63 -3.58 4.49
CA VAL A 159 -13.21 -2.86 3.29
C VAL A 159 -14.04 -1.60 3.08
N LEU A 160 -15.35 -1.67 3.32
CA LEU A 160 -16.23 -0.51 3.26
C LEU A 160 -15.85 0.54 4.33
N ALA A 161 -15.67 0.13 5.58
CA ALA A 161 -15.27 1.02 6.67
C ALA A 161 -13.94 1.70 6.38
N TRP A 162 -12.94 0.95 5.89
CA TRP A 162 -11.66 1.51 5.47
C TRP A 162 -11.82 2.50 4.31
N THR A 163 -12.64 2.16 3.30
CA THR A 163 -12.87 3.03 2.15
C THR A 163 -13.51 4.35 2.58
N VAL A 164 -14.53 4.29 3.44
CA VAL A 164 -15.18 5.48 4.00
C VAL A 164 -14.17 6.33 4.79
N LEU A 165 -13.39 5.70 5.67
CA LEU A 165 -12.34 6.38 6.42
C LEU A 165 -11.31 7.07 5.51
N PHE A 166 -10.82 6.36 4.49
CA PHE A 166 -9.89 6.91 3.52
C PHE A 166 -10.51 8.08 2.75
N THR A 167 -11.77 7.97 2.31
CA THR A 167 -12.49 9.07 1.66
C THR A 167 -12.65 10.28 2.58
N VAL A 168 -12.93 10.09 3.87
CA VAL A 168 -12.98 11.20 4.84
C VAL A 168 -11.62 11.88 4.96
N LEU A 169 -10.51 11.13 5.03
CA LEU A 169 -9.16 11.68 5.07
C LEU A 169 -8.80 12.43 3.77
N THR A 170 -9.22 11.91 2.61
CA THR A 170 -9.07 12.58 1.31
C THR A 170 -9.81 13.91 1.29
N ILE A 171 -11.07 13.92 1.74
CA ILE A 171 -11.89 15.14 1.79
C ILE A 171 -11.29 16.15 2.78
N ALA A 172 -10.78 15.72 3.93
CA ALA A 172 -10.16 16.60 4.92
C ALA A 172 -8.96 17.38 4.37
N VAL A 173 -8.25 16.83 3.38
CA VAL A 173 -7.13 17.50 2.70
C VAL A 173 -7.61 18.41 1.55
N LEU A 174 -8.76 18.10 0.95
CA LEU A 174 -9.37 18.91 -0.12
C LEU A 174 -9.98 20.22 0.39
N ILE A 175 -10.41 20.24 1.65
CA ILE A 175 -10.94 21.44 2.33
C ILE A 175 -9.77 22.34 2.79
#